data_AF-A0A1R1QIQ2-F1
#
_entry.id   AF-A0A1R1QIQ2-F1
#
_cell.length_a   1.000
_cell.length_b   1.000
_cell.length_c   1.000
_cell.angle_alpha   90.00
_cell.angle_beta   90.00
_cell.angle_gamma   90.00
#
_symmetry.space_group_name_H-M   'P 1'
#
loop_
_entity.id
_entity.type
_entity.pdbx_description
1 polymer ?
#
loop_
_entity_poly.entity_id
_entity_poly.type
_entity_poly.pdbx_seq_one_letter_code
_entity_poly.pdbx_strand_id
1 'polypeptide(L)'
;MNFRKELKVIEIPKWGGYLRKSWENIFANHLSKEDKEKINLDHFLWHLCSWDAVNCVIEGEAIKLFNQHKKRKCTIFYQYIDEAYLVENAKNLRIQDLPYDPLHMFYGDIYVMDWEQKWTFIMTHEEKCGPYFISH
;
A
#
# COMPACT_ATOMS: atom_id res chain seq x y z
N MET A 1 -17.65 -2.96 -6.42
CA MET A 1 -17.05 -2.90 -5.07
C MET A 1 -17.38 -4.11 -4.19
N ASN A 2 -17.07 -5.39 -4.49
CA ASN A 2 -17.50 -6.51 -3.61
C ASN A 2 -16.33 -7.25 -2.96
N PHE A 3 -16.00 -6.89 -1.72
CA PHE A 3 -15.12 -7.68 -0.87
C PHE A 3 -15.79 -8.98 -0.39
N ARG A 4 -15.00 -10.01 -0.11
CA ARG A 4 -15.52 -11.21 0.57
C ARG A 4 -16.03 -10.84 1.96
N LYS A 5 -17.26 -11.24 2.29
CA LYS A 5 -17.94 -10.91 3.56
C LYS A 5 -17.12 -11.27 4.81
N GLU A 6 -16.32 -12.34 4.75
CA GLU A 6 -15.48 -12.80 5.87
C GLU A 6 -14.38 -11.81 6.29
N LEU A 7 -13.98 -10.90 5.39
CA LEU A 7 -12.89 -9.94 5.61
C LEU A 7 -13.31 -8.78 6.54
N LYS A 8 -14.62 -8.57 6.75
CA LYS A 8 -15.19 -7.48 7.55
C LYS A 8 -14.61 -6.12 7.13
N VAL A 9 -14.90 -5.73 5.89
CA VAL A 9 -14.38 -4.48 5.31
C VAL A 9 -15.33 -3.33 5.61
N ILE A 10 -14.78 -2.22 6.10
CA ILE A 10 -15.49 -0.98 6.39
C ILE A 10 -14.92 0.12 5.52
N GLU A 11 -15.78 0.86 4.81
CA GLU A 11 -15.38 2.05 4.07
C GLU A 11 -15.06 3.21 5.02
N ILE A 12 -13.93 3.88 4.77
CA ILE A 12 -13.46 5.05 5.51
C ILE A 12 -13.12 6.18 4.50
N PRO A 13 -14.12 6.75 3.80
CA PRO A 13 -13.98 7.47 2.53
C PRO A 13 -13.26 8.84 2.58
N LYS A 14 -12.73 9.24 3.73
CA LYS A 14 -12.02 10.52 3.94
C LYS A 14 -10.62 10.33 4.53
N TRP A 15 -10.15 9.09 4.56
CA TRP A 15 -8.92 8.73 5.26
C TRP A 15 -7.70 8.69 4.34
N GLY A 16 -7.85 8.69 3.01
CA GLY A 16 -6.71 8.54 2.10
C GLY A 16 -5.59 9.54 2.34
N GLY A 17 -5.88 10.85 2.43
CA GLY A 17 -4.86 11.86 2.75
C GLY A 17 -4.13 11.63 4.08
N TYR A 18 -4.88 11.23 5.12
CA TYR A 18 -4.30 10.87 6.41
C TYR A 18 -3.41 9.62 6.31
N LEU A 19 -3.87 8.58 5.61
CA LEU A 19 -3.14 7.32 5.46
C LEU A 19 -1.86 7.50 4.63
N ARG A 20 -1.89 8.30 3.56
CA ARG A 20 -0.68 8.64 2.78
C ARG A 20 0.36 9.34 3.63
N LYS A 21 -0.03 10.34 4.42
CA LYS A 21 0.87 11.04 5.34
C LYS A 21 1.39 10.10 6.45
N SER A 22 0.52 9.25 6.98
CA SER A 22 0.93 8.24 7.97
C SER A 22 1.97 7.29 7.36
N TRP A 23 1.71 6.77 6.17
CA TRP A 23 2.59 5.86 5.44
C TRP A 23 3.97 6.50 5.23
N GLU A 24 4.02 7.73 4.75
CA GLU A 24 5.27 8.47 4.54
C GLU A 24 6.07 8.62 5.86
N ASN A 25 5.39 8.93 6.96
CA ASN A 25 6.02 9.08 8.28
C ASN A 25 6.53 7.76 8.88
N ILE A 26 6.04 6.62 8.39
CA ILE A 26 6.46 5.30 8.89
C ILE A 26 7.61 4.78 8.03
N PHE A 27 7.41 4.71 6.73
CA PHE A 27 8.30 3.99 5.82
C PHE A 27 9.38 4.87 5.19
N ALA A 28 9.18 6.20 5.17
CA ALA A 28 10.11 7.16 4.59
C ALA A 28 10.65 8.18 5.59
N ASN A 29 10.61 7.89 6.91
CA ASN A 29 11.07 8.83 7.93
C ASN A 29 12.59 9.01 7.99
N HIS A 30 13.34 8.07 7.43
CA HIS A 30 14.80 8.15 7.32
C HIS A 30 15.25 9.12 6.24
N LEU A 31 14.36 9.49 5.31
CA LEU A 31 14.66 10.43 4.23
C LEU A 31 14.46 11.88 4.69
N SER A 32 15.39 12.75 4.30
CA SER A 32 15.23 14.19 4.43
C SER A 32 14.15 14.72 3.48
N LYS A 33 13.65 15.94 3.70
CA LYS A 33 12.70 16.57 2.77
C LYS A 33 13.27 16.68 1.35
N GLU A 34 14.55 17.02 1.23
CA GLU A 34 15.23 17.15 -0.06
C GLU A 34 15.32 15.79 -0.78
N ASP A 35 15.61 14.72 -0.06
CA ASP A 35 15.69 13.37 -0.66
C ASP A 35 14.31 12.87 -1.11
N LYS A 36 13.26 13.20 -0.35
CA LYS A 36 11.86 12.92 -0.76
C LYS A 36 11.48 13.68 -2.03
N GLU A 37 11.88 14.94 -2.15
CA GLU A 37 11.66 15.75 -3.35
C GLU A 37 12.42 15.20 -4.57
N LYS A 38 13.68 14.76 -4.40
CA LYS A 38 14.48 14.17 -5.50
C LYS A 38 13.83 12.95 -6.14
N ILE A 39 13.13 12.14 -5.34
CA ILE A 39 12.43 10.95 -5.82
C ILE A 39 10.96 11.22 -6.13
N ASN A 40 10.47 12.46 -6.07
CA ASN A 40 9.06 12.83 -6.25
C ASN A 40 8.10 11.99 -5.38
N LEU A 41 8.43 11.79 -4.11
CA LEU A 41 7.66 10.93 -3.19
C LEU A 41 6.23 11.43 -2.96
N ASP A 42 6.04 12.75 -3.03
CA ASP A 42 4.74 13.43 -2.93
C ASP A 42 3.82 13.10 -4.11
N HIS A 43 4.38 12.81 -5.29
CA HIS A 43 3.63 12.36 -6.46
C HIS A 43 3.27 10.88 -6.38
N PHE A 44 4.21 10.02 -5.97
CA PHE A 44 4.03 8.57 -5.89
C PHE A 44 4.78 7.97 -4.70
N LEU A 45 4.06 7.43 -3.71
CA LEU A 45 4.71 6.85 -2.52
C LEU A 45 5.56 5.62 -2.85
N TRP A 46 5.17 4.86 -3.87
CA TRP A 46 5.93 3.69 -4.33
C TRP A 46 7.31 4.04 -4.93
N HIS A 47 7.58 5.33 -5.22
CA HIS A 47 8.93 5.78 -5.59
C HIS A 47 9.98 5.49 -4.53
N LEU A 48 9.57 5.38 -3.25
CA LEU A 48 10.46 4.93 -2.19
C LEU A 48 11.15 3.60 -2.54
N CYS A 49 10.43 2.70 -3.20
CA CYS A 49 10.95 1.40 -3.64
C CYS A 49 11.64 1.48 -5.00
N SER A 50 11.03 2.13 -6.00
CA SER A 50 11.57 2.13 -7.36
C SER A 50 12.90 2.89 -7.50
N TRP A 51 13.15 3.85 -6.61
CA TRP A 51 14.42 4.58 -6.51
C TRP A 51 15.42 3.94 -5.54
N ASP A 52 15.14 2.74 -5.03
CA ASP A 52 16.00 2.01 -4.09
C ASP A 52 16.32 2.81 -2.80
N ALA A 53 15.38 3.68 -2.39
CA ALA A 53 15.52 4.53 -1.21
C ALA A 53 15.13 3.80 0.09
N VAL A 54 14.60 2.58 -0.01
CA VAL A 54 14.34 1.66 1.10
C VAL A 54 14.56 0.22 0.65
N ASN A 55 15.03 -0.63 1.56
CA ASN A 55 15.04 -2.07 1.33
C ASN A 55 13.59 -2.58 1.20
N CYS A 56 13.27 -3.17 0.05
CA CYS A 56 11.96 -3.76 -0.20
C CYS A 56 12.09 -5.08 -0.97
N VAL A 57 11.10 -5.95 -0.79
CA VAL A 57 10.94 -7.14 -1.62
C VAL A 57 10.06 -6.77 -2.81
N ILE A 58 10.41 -7.29 -4.00
CA ILE A 58 9.79 -6.90 -5.27
C ILE A 58 9.07 -8.06 -5.95
N GLU A 59 8.18 -7.73 -6.87
CA GLU A 59 7.51 -8.63 -7.83
C GLU A 59 6.88 -9.88 -7.18
N GLY A 60 7.13 -11.07 -7.75
CA GLY A 60 6.55 -12.32 -7.33
C GLY A 60 6.83 -12.68 -5.86
N GLU A 61 7.98 -12.27 -5.33
CA GLU A 61 8.29 -12.49 -3.92
C GLU A 61 7.52 -11.55 -2.99
N ALA A 62 7.28 -10.30 -3.41
CA ALA A 62 6.38 -9.40 -2.67
C ALA A 62 4.96 -9.98 -2.60
N ILE A 63 4.47 -10.55 -3.70
CA ILE A 63 3.15 -11.20 -3.76
C ILE A 63 3.10 -12.43 -2.85
N LYS A 64 4.13 -13.28 -2.88
CA LYS A 64 4.21 -14.46 -2.00
C LYS A 64 4.23 -14.06 -0.54
N LEU A 65 5.06 -13.09 -0.17
CA LEU A 65 5.09 -12.55 1.19
C LEU A 65 3.74 -11.98 1.59
N PHE A 66 3.12 -11.15 0.75
CA PHE A 66 1.80 -10.63 1.05
C PHE A 66 0.77 -11.75 1.25
N ASN A 67 0.71 -12.78 0.42
CA ASN A 67 -0.29 -13.84 0.60
C ASN A 67 -0.03 -14.74 1.82
N GLN A 68 1.22 -14.87 2.26
CA GLN A 68 1.61 -15.76 3.38
C GLN A 68 1.72 -15.02 4.72
N HIS A 69 1.94 -13.71 4.71
CA HIS A 69 2.21 -12.94 5.91
C HIS A 69 0.97 -12.90 6.83
N LYS A 70 1.20 -13.10 8.13
CA LYS A 70 0.13 -13.12 9.14
C LYS A 70 -0.45 -11.72 9.29
N LYS A 71 -1.70 -11.55 8.88
CA LYS A 71 -2.44 -10.29 8.98
C LYS A 71 -3.53 -10.41 10.03
N ARG A 72 -3.73 -9.34 10.79
CA ARG A 72 -4.88 -9.22 11.70
C ARG A 72 -5.83 -8.15 11.20
N LYS A 73 -5.33 -6.93 11.09
CA LYS A 73 -6.07 -5.74 10.69
C LYS A 73 -5.17 -4.88 9.81
N CYS A 74 -5.71 -4.34 8.74
CA CYS A 74 -4.97 -3.45 7.85
C CYS A 74 -5.89 -2.39 7.25
N THR A 75 -5.26 -1.39 6.63
CA THR A 75 -5.92 -0.39 5.81
C THR A 75 -5.56 -0.60 4.36
N ILE A 76 -6.49 -0.28 3.46
CA ILE A 76 -6.30 -0.24 2.01
C ILE A 76 -6.61 1.18 1.57
N PHE A 77 -5.72 1.81 0.82
CA PHE A 77 -5.88 3.18 0.32
C PHE A 77 -5.14 3.37 -1.00
N TYR A 78 -5.30 4.54 -1.60
CA TYR A 78 -4.78 4.82 -2.93
C TYR A 78 -3.95 6.10 -2.97
N GLN A 79 -3.19 6.28 -4.06
CA GLN A 79 -2.34 7.46 -4.26
C GLN A 79 -3.15 8.77 -4.36
N TYR A 80 -4.24 8.79 -5.12
CA TYR A 80 -4.87 10.07 -5.54
C TYR A 80 -6.29 10.31 -5.03
N ILE A 81 -6.88 9.37 -4.28
CA ILE A 81 -8.25 9.51 -3.77
C ILE A 81 -8.30 9.31 -2.26
N ASP A 82 -9.34 9.87 -1.63
CA ASP A 82 -9.53 9.77 -0.19
C ASP A 82 -10.31 8.53 0.25
N GLU A 83 -10.86 7.80 -0.72
CA GLU A 83 -11.43 6.48 -0.50
C GLU A 83 -10.38 5.55 0.10
N ALA A 84 -10.78 4.87 1.17
CA ALA A 84 -9.96 3.91 1.85
C ALA A 84 -10.86 2.90 2.56
N TYR A 85 -10.29 1.77 2.91
CA TYR A 85 -10.99 0.68 3.56
C TYR A 85 -10.22 0.20 4.77
N LEU A 86 -10.95 -0.14 5.82
CA LEU A 86 -10.44 -0.84 6.98
C LEU A 86 -10.85 -2.31 6.88
N VAL A 87 -9.87 -3.21 6.90
CA VAL A 87 -10.10 -4.66 6.92
C VAL A 87 -9.92 -5.14 8.36
N GLU A 88 -11.01 -5.47 9.05
CA GLU A 88 -10.94 -5.89 10.46
C GLU A 88 -10.52 -7.35 10.65
N ASN A 89 -10.70 -8.19 9.62
CA ASN A 89 -10.29 -9.59 9.63
C ASN A 89 -9.44 -9.91 8.40
N ALA A 90 -8.19 -9.46 8.42
CA ALA A 90 -7.28 -9.57 7.29
C ALA A 90 -6.56 -10.94 7.18
N LYS A 91 -6.84 -11.89 8.07
CA LYS A 91 -6.13 -13.19 8.15
C LYS A 91 -6.06 -13.94 6.82
N ASN A 92 -7.15 -13.90 6.06
CA ASN A 92 -7.26 -14.58 4.78
C ASN A 92 -7.22 -13.61 3.59
N LEU A 93 -6.87 -12.34 3.81
CA LEU A 93 -6.77 -11.33 2.75
C LEU A 93 -5.66 -11.73 1.78
N ARG A 94 -6.01 -11.90 0.51
CA ARG A 94 -5.09 -12.21 -0.58
C ARG A 94 -5.09 -11.10 -1.61
N ILE A 95 -4.10 -11.13 -2.49
CA ILE A 95 -3.96 -10.14 -3.56
C ILE A 95 -5.21 -10.06 -4.46
N GLN A 96 -5.90 -11.18 -4.70
CA GLN A 96 -7.12 -11.22 -5.52
C GLN A 96 -8.34 -10.55 -4.86
N ASP A 97 -8.27 -10.30 -3.56
CA ASP A 97 -9.33 -9.60 -2.82
C ASP A 97 -9.19 -8.07 -2.90
N LEU A 98 -8.06 -7.59 -3.43
CA LEU A 98 -7.74 -6.17 -3.45
C LEU A 98 -8.53 -5.43 -4.54
N PRO A 99 -9.05 -4.23 -4.22
CA PRO A 99 -9.57 -3.23 -5.17
C PRO A 99 -8.62 -2.62 -6.17
N TYR A 100 -7.79 -3.45 -6.77
CA TYR A 100 -6.79 -3.03 -7.70
C TYR A 100 -7.33 -3.04 -9.13
N ASP A 101 -7.24 -1.89 -9.80
CA ASP A 101 -7.51 -1.76 -11.23
C ASP A 101 -6.34 -1.05 -11.92
N PRO A 102 -5.43 -1.78 -12.59
CA PRO A 102 -4.21 -1.21 -13.18
C PRO A 102 -4.49 -0.21 -14.29
N LEU A 103 -5.67 -0.27 -14.92
CA LEU A 103 -6.03 0.61 -16.03
C LEU A 103 -6.79 1.86 -15.55
N HIS A 104 -7.10 1.96 -14.26
CA HIS A 104 -7.88 3.04 -13.71
C HIS A 104 -7.01 4.11 -13.05
N MET A 105 -7.17 5.36 -13.52
CA MET A 105 -6.40 6.53 -13.06
C MET A 105 -6.36 6.72 -11.53
N PHE A 106 -7.43 6.35 -10.83
CA PHE A 106 -7.54 6.54 -9.38
C PHE A 106 -7.30 5.27 -8.54
N TYR A 107 -7.41 4.09 -9.15
CA TYR A 107 -7.41 2.80 -8.44
C TYR A 107 -6.21 1.90 -8.84
N GLY A 108 -5.33 2.42 -9.71
CA GLY A 108 -4.13 1.72 -10.17
C GLY A 108 -2.95 1.78 -9.21
N ASP A 109 -2.93 2.71 -8.25
CA ASP A 109 -1.89 2.72 -7.20
C ASP A 109 -2.54 2.44 -5.85
N ILE A 110 -2.39 1.19 -5.38
CA ILE A 110 -3.01 0.70 -4.16
C ILE A 110 -1.95 0.34 -3.10
N TYR A 111 -2.26 0.70 -1.87
CA TYR A 111 -1.42 0.48 -0.70
C TYR A 111 -2.22 -0.31 0.32
N VAL A 112 -1.63 -1.39 0.81
CA VAL A 112 -2.11 -2.11 1.98
C VAL A 112 -1.12 -1.86 3.10
N MET A 113 -1.58 -1.30 4.21
CA MET A 113 -0.74 -0.95 5.36
C MET A 113 -1.26 -1.63 6.61
N ASP A 114 -0.36 -2.29 7.33
CA ASP A 114 -0.66 -2.93 8.61
C ASP A 114 -1.21 -1.94 9.62
N TRP A 115 -2.17 -2.38 10.44
CA TRP A 115 -2.73 -1.53 11.49
C TRP A 115 -1.69 -1.16 12.57
N GLU A 116 -0.73 -2.04 12.84
CA GLU A 116 0.39 -1.78 13.75
C GLU A 116 1.59 -1.17 13.03
N GLN A 117 1.44 -0.80 11.75
CA GLN A 117 2.41 -0.03 10.98
C GLN A 117 3.76 -0.75 10.77
N LYS A 118 3.77 -2.09 10.80
CA LYS A 118 4.99 -2.91 10.68
C LYS A 118 5.37 -3.26 9.25
N TRP A 119 4.39 -3.26 8.35
CA TRP A 119 4.60 -3.61 6.95
C TRP A 119 3.62 -2.88 6.04
N THR A 120 4.00 -2.77 4.78
CA THR A 120 3.14 -2.30 3.71
C THR A 120 3.37 -3.10 2.44
N PHE A 121 2.29 -3.33 1.69
CA PHE A 121 2.30 -3.94 0.38
C PHE A 121 1.74 -2.94 -0.63
N ILE A 122 2.35 -2.87 -1.81
CA ILE A 122 2.07 -1.83 -2.79
C ILE A 122 1.91 -2.48 -4.16
N MET A 123 0.87 -2.11 -4.90
CA MET A 123 0.75 -2.41 -6.33
C MET A 123 0.59 -1.10 -7.09
N THR A 124 1.26 -1.01 -8.24
CA THR A 124 1.40 0.23 -9.00
C THR A 124 0.76 0.10 -10.36
N HIS A 125 0.26 1.22 -10.89
CA HIS A 125 -0.36 1.24 -12.22
C HIS A 125 0.68 1.01 -13.35
N GLU A 126 1.97 1.22 -13.06
CA GLU A 126 3.06 0.97 -14.00
C GLU A 126 3.43 -0.52 -14.04
N GLU A 127 3.27 -1.16 -15.21
CA GLU A 127 3.54 -2.60 -15.40
C GLU A 127 4.99 -3.02 -15.09
N LYS A 128 5.94 -2.09 -15.18
CA LYS A 128 7.36 -2.33 -14.93
C LYS A 128 7.78 -2.02 -13.49
N CYS A 129 6.84 -1.65 -12.63
CA CYS A 129 7.10 -1.34 -11.23
C CYS A 129 6.27 -2.25 -10.32
N GLY A 130 6.90 -2.63 -9.21
CA GLY A 130 6.28 -3.46 -8.19
C GLY A 130 5.77 -4.83 -8.67
N PRO A 131 4.87 -5.46 -7.90
CA PRO A 131 4.46 -5.08 -6.55
C PRO A 131 5.64 -4.99 -5.56
N TYR A 132 5.46 -4.24 -4.48
CA TYR A 132 6.49 -4.06 -3.44
C TYR A 132 5.98 -4.51 -2.08
N PHE A 133 6.89 -5.00 -1.24
CA PHE A 133 6.63 -5.30 0.16
C PHE A 133 7.75 -4.73 1.03
N ILE A 134 7.39 -3.85 1.96
CA ILE A 134 8.32 -3.28 2.96
C ILE A 134 7.92 -3.84 4.31
N SER A 135 8.89 -4.27 5.10
CA SER A 135 8.71 -4.66 6.50
C SER A 135 9.93 -4.32 7.33
N HIS A 136 9.71 -3.96 8.59
CA HIS A 136 10.75 -3.73 9.60
C HIS A 136 10.80 -4.88 10.61
#